data_AF-A0AAW5LFG2-F1
#
_entry.id   AF-A0AAW5LFG2-F1
#
_cell.length_a   1.000
_cell.length_b   1.000
_cell.length_c   1.000
_cell.angle_alpha   90.00
_cell.angle_beta   90.00
_cell.angle_gamma   90.00
#
_symmetry.space_group_name_H-M   'P 1'
#
loop_
_entity.id
_entity.type
_entity.pdbx_description
1 polymer ?
#
loop_
_entity_poly.entity_id
_entity_poly.type
_entity_poly.pdbx_seq_one_letter_code
_entity_poly.pdbx_strand_id
1 'polypeptide(L)'
;MDNLIITNSANTVSELLIDYDLGTFKYEVEKNSSRSLSLTAFKTSFAPDIYDLIQNESILLWRGQQYVIKTTDPKSNNVTLTNDVVAHHIMFEFQNHFIDKDLESEEMNNDSDEELPTPTWTLEQYLDFGFKGNKLGYSYKIVGKFDQRIAIDEVGDKNGIEFLVEGADLFSYIFHADNKTIYIYDEDSYYKTSDVELIGGYNVDEASVTVNTQEQKTFVKGYGKKKSTSETKNYSPFKPPSLTYNGTFFKEGTWRTQVVGASYEKRFECKWGNETLTWSLKKLSRGGLLDVYLDNELIGRYSCYSHTARSEQIVIARNLSKGWHTFKAVHRGADPNVKEYKTAPVMYVGTEKSTTLNLTAVLKGGDLYHVSDTYYSPYYDKNNPKQAATIYDDNILDKAELRKKLIQELNDEPVVELSTNYLDTEQITERDLVYFKHNGLGFDTMLKVVKITESHPLLNLPVEVDFSNKKTDIIKIQQAINKRIKNVDKQIKSGTLGGSTISLPKLASDSFGSVLVNE
;
A
#
# COMPACT_ATOMS: atom_id res chain seq x y z
N MET A 1 -15.03 -43.91 -8.28
CA MET A 1 -13.57 -44.06 -8.13
C MET A 1 -12.97 -42.84 -8.79
N ASP A 2 -12.21 -42.04 -8.04
CA ASP A 2 -11.52 -40.90 -8.61
C ASP A 2 -10.36 -41.44 -9.44
N ASN A 3 -10.54 -41.41 -10.76
CA ASN A 3 -9.56 -41.90 -11.71
C ASN A 3 -8.63 -40.75 -12.12
N LEU A 4 -7.33 -41.05 -12.24
CA LEU A 4 -6.33 -40.11 -12.73
C LEU A 4 -6.10 -40.35 -14.22
N ILE A 5 -6.34 -39.34 -15.05
CA ILE A 5 -6.15 -39.43 -16.50
C ILE A 5 -4.90 -38.63 -16.87
N ILE A 6 -4.08 -39.14 -17.76
CA ILE A 6 -2.97 -38.41 -18.37
C ILE A 6 -3.28 -38.09 -19.83
N THR A 7 -3.03 -36.85 -20.20
CA THR A 7 -3.21 -36.31 -21.55
C THR A 7 -1.89 -35.70 -22.00
N ASN A 8 -1.45 -35.98 -23.23
CA ASN A 8 -0.23 -35.35 -23.75
C ASN A 8 -0.41 -33.82 -23.90
N SER A 9 0.69 -33.08 -23.97
CA SER A 9 0.67 -31.61 -24.11
C SER A 9 -0.11 -31.10 -25.34
N ALA A 10 -0.16 -31.90 -26.41
CA ALA A 10 -0.92 -31.60 -27.62
C ALA A 10 -2.44 -31.83 -27.49
N ASN A 11 -2.93 -32.40 -26.39
CA ASN A 11 -4.33 -32.80 -26.18
C ASN A 11 -4.87 -33.76 -27.27
N THR A 12 -4.01 -34.63 -27.80
CA THR A 12 -4.38 -35.60 -28.86
C THR A 12 -4.46 -37.04 -28.37
N VAL A 13 -3.78 -37.36 -27.27
CA VAL A 13 -3.77 -38.70 -26.66
C VAL A 13 -4.12 -38.56 -25.20
N SER A 14 -5.03 -39.40 -24.71
CA SER A 14 -5.44 -39.43 -23.30
C SER A 14 -5.66 -40.87 -22.86
N GLU A 15 -5.10 -41.23 -21.72
CA GLU A 15 -5.17 -42.58 -21.16
C GLU A 15 -5.38 -42.53 -19.65
N LEU A 16 -5.90 -43.63 -19.10
CA LEU A 16 -5.98 -43.80 -17.66
C LEU A 16 -4.57 -44.04 -17.10
N LEU A 17 -4.12 -43.21 -16.17
CA LEU A 17 -2.86 -43.46 -15.47
C LEU A 17 -3.09 -44.53 -14.41
N ILE A 18 -2.55 -45.73 -14.63
CA ILE A 18 -2.77 -46.91 -13.77
C ILE A 18 -1.51 -47.36 -13.00
N ASP A 19 -0.33 -47.02 -13.52
CA ASP A 19 0.95 -47.53 -13.02
C ASP A 19 1.68 -46.48 -12.16
N TYR A 20 1.10 -46.14 -11.01
CA TYR A 20 1.69 -45.24 -10.04
C TYR A 20 1.44 -45.71 -8.59
N ASP A 21 2.35 -45.31 -7.70
CA ASP A 21 2.27 -45.64 -6.28
C ASP A 21 1.21 -44.74 -5.60
N LEU A 22 0.13 -45.36 -5.14
CA LEU A 22 -0.94 -44.68 -4.41
C LEU A 22 -0.41 -44.04 -3.11
N GLY A 23 0.63 -44.63 -2.50
CA GLY A 23 1.23 -44.18 -1.24
C GLY A 23 2.03 -42.89 -1.37
N THR A 24 2.51 -42.57 -2.58
CA THR A 24 3.23 -41.32 -2.85
C THR A 24 2.34 -40.26 -3.51
N PHE A 25 1.12 -40.62 -3.90
CA PHE A 25 0.15 -39.65 -4.40
C PHE A 25 -0.23 -38.68 -3.29
N LYS A 26 -0.09 -37.39 -3.59
CA LYS A 26 -0.48 -36.29 -2.72
C LYS A 26 -1.13 -35.17 -3.53
N TYR A 27 -2.34 -34.79 -3.13
CA TYR A 27 -2.99 -33.55 -3.52
C TYR A 27 -2.75 -32.50 -2.46
N GLU A 28 -2.29 -31.32 -2.86
CA GLU A 28 -2.06 -30.19 -1.95
C GLU A 28 -2.71 -28.94 -2.52
N VAL A 29 -3.44 -28.21 -1.68
CA VAL A 29 -4.00 -26.89 -2.01
C VAL A 29 -3.82 -25.94 -0.84
N GLU A 30 -3.34 -24.74 -1.12
CA GLU A 30 -3.11 -23.68 -0.14
C GLU A 30 -3.65 -22.35 -0.69
N LYS A 31 -4.44 -21.66 0.13
CA LYS A 31 -5.14 -20.43 -0.25
C LYS A 31 -4.15 -19.39 -0.81
N ASN A 32 -4.46 -18.85 -1.99
CA ASN A 32 -3.66 -17.84 -2.70
C ASN A 32 -2.17 -18.22 -2.91
N SER A 33 -1.82 -19.50 -2.79
CA SER A 33 -0.43 -19.97 -2.81
C SER A 33 -0.24 -21.03 -3.87
N SER A 34 -0.72 -22.24 -3.62
CA SER A 34 -0.35 -23.43 -4.37
C SER A 34 -1.55 -24.36 -4.57
N ARG A 35 -1.50 -25.13 -5.65
CA ARG A 35 -2.44 -26.23 -5.92
C ARG A 35 -1.74 -27.24 -6.83
N SER A 36 -1.49 -28.44 -6.34
CA SER A 36 -0.63 -29.42 -7.04
C SER A 36 -1.01 -30.87 -6.77
N LEU A 37 -0.53 -31.73 -7.66
CA LEU A 37 -0.47 -33.17 -7.50
C LEU A 37 1.00 -33.60 -7.53
N SER A 38 1.39 -34.51 -6.63
CA SER A 38 2.65 -35.23 -6.71
C SER A 38 2.41 -36.73 -6.61
N LEU A 39 3.21 -37.52 -7.33
CA LEU A 39 3.14 -38.99 -7.32
C LEU A 39 4.43 -39.61 -7.86
N THR A 40 4.63 -40.90 -7.62
CA THR A 40 5.69 -41.70 -8.24
C THR A 40 5.07 -42.70 -9.21
N ALA A 41 5.33 -42.53 -10.50
CA ALA A 41 4.93 -43.48 -11.52
C ALA A 41 6.03 -44.53 -11.75
N PHE A 42 5.67 -45.72 -12.25
CA PHE A 42 6.62 -46.77 -12.56
C PHE A 42 6.34 -47.38 -13.94
N LYS A 43 7.39 -47.73 -14.68
CA LYS A 43 7.24 -48.35 -15.99
C LYS A 43 6.95 -49.85 -15.82
N THR A 44 5.83 -50.30 -16.35
CA THR A 44 5.49 -51.73 -16.41
C THR A 44 5.66 -52.29 -17.82
N SER A 45 5.67 -53.61 -17.96
CA SER A 45 5.59 -54.28 -19.25
C SER A 45 4.17 -54.30 -19.83
N PHE A 46 3.16 -53.96 -19.02
CA PHE A 46 1.76 -54.01 -19.41
C PHE A 46 1.33 -52.76 -20.20
N ALA A 47 1.73 -51.58 -19.72
CA ALA A 47 1.40 -50.29 -20.35
C ALA A 47 2.63 -49.36 -20.44
N PRO A 48 3.70 -49.78 -21.16
CA PRO A 48 4.94 -49.01 -21.24
C PRO A 48 4.76 -47.66 -21.94
N ASP A 49 3.76 -47.54 -22.81
CA ASP A 49 3.38 -46.34 -23.55
C ASP A 49 2.70 -45.29 -22.67
N ILE A 50 1.89 -45.70 -21.68
CA ILE A 50 1.30 -44.77 -20.69
C ILE A 50 2.41 -44.11 -19.87
N TYR A 51 3.44 -44.86 -19.49
CA TYR A 51 4.61 -44.29 -18.82
C TYR A 51 5.33 -43.25 -19.69
N ASP A 52 5.45 -43.51 -21.00
CA ASP A 52 6.12 -42.60 -21.94
C ASP A 52 5.32 -41.30 -22.18
N LEU A 53 4.02 -41.24 -21.83
CA LEU A 53 3.22 -40.01 -21.78
C LEU A 53 3.58 -39.10 -20.60
N ILE A 54 4.27 -39.61 -19.57
CA ILE A 54 4.65 -38.84 -18.39
C ILE A 54 5.84 -37.95 -18.72
N GLN A 55 5.54 -36.79 -19.27
CA GLN A 55 6.51 -35.80 -19.69
C GLN A 55 6.10 -34.42 -19.16
N ASN A 56 7.08 -33.54 -19.01
CA ASN A 56 6.80 -32.12 -18.79
C ASN A 56 5.81 -31.60 -19.84
N GLU A 57 4.91 -30.71 -19.40
CA GLU A 57 3.77 -30.18 -20.16
C GLU A 57 2.62 -31.15 -20.45
N SER A 58 2.73 -32.43 -20.07
CA SER A 58 1.57 -33.33 -20.08
C SER A 58 0.61 -32.97 -18.94
N ILE A 59 -0.66 -33.28 -19.13
CA ILE A 59 -1.76 -32.83 -18.29
C ILE A 59 -2.32 -34.02 -17.53
N LEU A 60 -2.36 -33.92 -16.21
CA LEU A 60 -3.11 -34.81 -15.34
C LEU A 60 -4.52 -34.23 -15.11
N LEU A 61 -5.55 -35.04 -15.31
CA LEU A 61 -6.93 -34.67 -14.96
C LEU A 61 -7.33 -35.40 -13.68
N TRP A 62 -7.68 -34.62 -12.66
CA TRP A 62 -8.10 -35.10 -11.36
C TRP A 62 -9.32 -34.32 -10.87
N ARG A 63 -10.41 -35.03 -10.54
CA ARG A 63 -11.68 -34.44 -10.08
C ARG A 63 -12.18 -33.27 -10.97
N GLY A 64 -12.04 -33.42 -12.28
CA GLY A 64 -12.46 -32.41 -13.26
C GLY A 64 -11.53 -31.18 -13.39
N GLN A 65 -10.39 -31.18 -12.69
CA GLN A 65 -9.39 -30.12 -12.76
C GLN A 65 -8.14 -30.61 -13.48
N GLN A 66 -7.52 -29.71 -14.25
CA GLN A 66 -6.30 -29.98 -15.01
C GLN A 66 -5.06 -29.54 -14.24
N TYR A 67 -4.01 -30.37 -14.27
CA TYR A 67 -2.72 -30.12 -13.66
C TYR A 67 -1.63 -30.36 -14.69
N VAL A 68 -0.75 -29.40 -14.92
CA VAL A 68 0.34 -29.49 -15.91
C VAL A 68 1.60 -29.97 -15.21
N ILE A 69 2.19 -31.06 -15.70
CA ILE A 69 3.44 -31.62 -15.20
C ILE A 69 4.57 -30.63 -15.46
N LYS A 70 5.22 -30.15 -14.39
CA LYS A 70 6.36 -29.22 -14.47
C LYS A 70 7.66 -29.82 -14.01
N THR A 71 7.61 -30.91 -13.25
CA THR A 71 8.80 -31.64 -12.83
C THR A 71 8.59 -33.13 -13.04
N THR A 72 9.59 -33.75 -13.64
CA THR A 72 9.76 -35.20 -13.72
C THR A 72 11.18 -35.52 -13.24
N ASP A 73 11.32 -36.56 -12.43
CA ASP A 73 12.61 -37.06 -11.92
C ASP A 73 12.70 -38.58 -12.18
N PRO A 74 13.06 -38.99 -13.41
CA PRO A 74 13.18 -40.39 -13.78
C PRO A 74 14.36 -41.07 -13.09
N LYS A 75 14.10 -42.20 -12.43
CA LYS A 75 15.09 -42.99 -11.67
C LYS A 75 15.11 -44.43 -12.17
N SER A 76 16.31 -45.00 -12.27
CA SER A 76 16.51 -46.41 -12.64
C SER A 76 17.48 -47.08 -11.70
N ASN A 77 17.15 -48.29 -11.26
CA ASN A 77 18.07 -49.18 -10.54
C ASN A 77 18.47 -50.40 -11.38
N ASN A 78 18.39 -50.30 -12.71
CA ASN A 78 18.60 -51.38 -13.70
C ASN A 78 17.56 -52.53 -13.66
N VAL A 79 16.58 -52.48 -12.76
CA VAL A 79 15.48 -53.46 -12.67
C VAL A 79 14.13 -52.78 -12.85
N THR A 80 13.94 -51.63 -12.21
CA THR A 80 12.73 -50.82 -12.26
C THR A 80 13.06 -49.41 -12.73
N LEU A 81 12.18 -48.83 -13.54
CA LEU A 81 12.20 -47.42 -13.91
C LEU A 81 11.03 -46.73 -13.22
N THR A 82 11.31 -45.70 -12.43
CA THR A 82 10.31 -44.87 -11.74
C THR A 82 10.45 -43.42 -12.17
N ASN A 83 9.43 -42.60 -11.94
CA ASN A 83 9.43 -41.17 -12.22
C ASN A 83 8.68 -40.45 -11.11
N ASP A 84 9.35 -39.58 -10.37
CA ASP A 84 8.66 -38.68 -9.44
C ASP A 84 8.13 -37.48 -10.23
N VAL A 85 6.82 -37.25 -10.12
CA VAL A 85 6.08 -36.28 -10.92
C VAL A 85 5.53 -35.21 -9.99
N VAL A 86 5.69 -33.94 -10.38
CA VAL A 86 4.98 -32.81 -9.77
C VAL A 86 4.25 -32.04 -10.86
N ALA A 87 2.93 -31.93 -10.69
CA ALA A 87 2.04 -31.22 -11.58
C ALA A 87 1.31 -30.09 -10.84
N HIS A 88 1.32 -28.89 -11.40
CA HIS A 88 0.65 -27.72 -10.84
C HIS A 88 -0.69 -27.48 -11.54
N HIS A 89 -1.69 -27.01 -10.80
CA HIS A 89 -2.99 -26.69 -11.37
C HIS A 89 -2.85 -25.74 -12.56
N ILE A 90 -3.64 -25.96 -13.62
CA ILE A 90 -3.52 -25.24 -14.89
C ILE A 90 -3.59 -23.72 -14.75
N MET A 91 -4.22 -23.19 -13.69
CA MET A 91 -4.24 -21.75 -13.41
C MET A 91 -2.84 -21.13 -13.42
N PHE A 92 -1.81 -21.85 -12.95
CA PHE A 92 -0.44 -21.36 -12.88
C PHE A 92 0.18 -21.15 -14.26
N GLU A 93 -0.36 -21.74 -15.32
CA GLU A 93 0.04 -21.44 -16.69
C GLU A 93 -0.37 -20.04 -17.16
N PHE A 94 -1.15 -19.30 -16.35
CA PHE A 94 -1.35 -17.87 -16.58
C PHE A 94 -0.05 -17.05 -16.43
N GLN A 95 1.00 -17.60 -15.82
CA GLN A 95 2.34 -17.00 -15.82
C GLN A 95 2.92 -16.82 -17.23
N ASN A 96 2.42 -17.56 -18.22
CA ASN A 96 2.86 -17.42 -19.60
C ASN A 96 2.19 -16.24 -20.32
N HIS A 97 1.28 -15.52 -19.65
CA HIS A 97 0.77 -14.23 -20.08
C HIS A 97 1.58 -13.12 -19.43
N PHE A 98 2.42 -12.44 -20.24
CA PHE A 98 3.09 -11.23 -19.79
C PHE A 98 2.17 -10.03 -19.99
N ILE A 99 2.09 -9.19 -18.97
CA ILE A 99 1.28 -7.97 -18.97
C ILE A 99 2.25 -6.81 -19.06
N ASP A 100 2.28 -6.14 -20.22
CA ASP A 100 3.14 -5.00 -20.45
C ASP A 100 2.76 -3.82 -19.54
N LYS A 101 3.72 -2.93 -19.29
CA LYS A 101 3.46 -1.68 -18.58
C LYS A 101 2.43 -0.84 -19.32
N ASP A 102 1.62 -0.08 -18.58
CA ASP A 102 0.79 0.94 -19.18
C ASP A 102 1.62 2.13 -19.70
N LEU A 103 2.02 2.04 -20.97
CA LEU A 103 2.78 3.09 -21.65
C LEU A 103 1.91 4.31 -22.05
N GLU A 104 0.58 4.22 -22.02
CA GLU A 104 -0.29 5.36 -22.38
C GLU A 104 -0.19 6.50 -21.36
N SER A 105 0.25 6.19 -20.14
CA SER A 105 0.50 7.14 -19.06
C SER A 105 1.90 7.77 -19.08
N GLU A 106 2.82 7.30 -19.93
CA GLU A 106 4.19 7.82 -19.99
C GLU A 106 4.28 9.05 -20.91
N GLU A 107 4.35 10.24 -20.32
CA GLU A 107 4.61 11.49 -21.04
C GLU A 107 6.04 11.99 -20.80
N MET A 108 6.71 12.44 -21.87
CA MET A 108 8.02 13.10 -21.79
C MET A 108 7.86 14.62 -22.03
N ASN A 109 8.48 15.45 -21.20
CA ASN A 109 8.42 16.92 -21.18
C ASN A 109 7.12 17.54 -20.61
N ASN A 110 6.59 16.99 -19.52
CA ASN A 110 5.59 17.71 -18.75
C ASN A 110 6.31 18.66 -17.77
N ASP A 111 6.52 19.93 -18.18
CA ASP A 111 7.13 21.02 -17.39
C ASP A 111 6.24 21.48 -16.19
N SER A 112 5.26 20.67 -15.83
CA SER A 112 4.37 20.89 -14.70
C SER A 112 5.06 20.37 -13.44
N ASP A 113 5.53 21.27 -12.57
CA ASP A 113 5.92 20.96 -11.17
C ASP A 113 4.74 20.40 -10.32
N GLU A 114 3.62 20.04 -10.96
CA GLU A 114 2.45 19.42 -10.34
C GLU A 114 2.60 17.90 -10.44
N GLU A 115 2.90 17.25 -9.31
CA GLU A 115 2.70 15.81 -9.15
C GLU A 115 1.24 15.48 -9.51
N LEU A 116 1.04 14.88 -10.69
CA LEU A 116 -0.28 14.37 -11.07
C LEU A 116 -0.69 13.33 -10.01
N PRO A 117 -1.96 13.36 -9.55
CA PRO A 117 -2.41 12.38 -8.58
C PRO A 117 -2.28 10.97 -9.17
N THR A 118 -1.73 10.04 -8.39
CA THR A 118 -1.66 8.62 -8.74
C THR A 118 -3.05 8.13 -9.19
N PRO A 119 -3.17 7.47 -10.36
CA PRO A 119 -4.45 6.97 -10.82
C PRO A 119 -5.01 5.95 -9.82
N THR A 120 -6.30 6.06 -9.53
CA THR A 120 -7.01 5.12 -8.66
C THR A 120 -7.76 4.09 -9.49
N TRP A 121 -7.71 2.83 -9.08
CA TRP A 121 -8.27 1.69 -9.79
C TRP A 121 -9.33 0.99 -8.95
N THR A 122 -10.45 0.59 -9.56
CA THR A 122 -11.29 -0.47 -8.99
C THR A 122 -10.66 -1.84 -9.23
N LEU A 123 -11.10 -2.85 -8.48
CA LEU A 123 -10.70 -4.23 -8.74
C LEU A 123 -11.00 -4.66 -10.18
N GLU A 124 -12.17 -4.34 -10.70
CA GLU A 124 -12.58 -4.68 -12.07
C GLU A 124 -11.66 -4.03 -13.10
N GLN A 125 -11.35 -2.74 -12.96
CA GLN A 125 -10.42 -2.05 -13.86
C GLN A 125 -9.02 -2.70 -13.84
N TYR A 126 -8.54 -3.07 -12.65
CA TYR A 126 -7.25 -3.74 -12.50
C TYR A 126 -7.24 -5.11 -13.19
N LEU A 127 -8.25 -5.95 -12.95
CA LEU A 127 -8.35 -7.27 -13.57
C LEU A 127 -8.57 -7.18 -15.08
N ASP A 128 -9.39 -6.25 -15.57
CA ASP A 128 -9.58 -6.01 -17.01
C ASP A 128 -8.25 -5.69 -17.70
N PHE A 129 -7.41 -4.86 -17.07
CA PHE A 129 -6.09 -4.56 -17.59
C PHE A 129 -5.21 -5.82 -17.67
N GLY A 130 -5.11 -6.59 -16.58
CA GLY A 130 -4.25 -7.77 -16.51
C GLY A 130 -4.69 -8.97 -17.34
N PHE A 131 -5.97 -9.05 -17.71
CA PHE A 131 -6.48 -10.12 -18.58
C PHE A 131 -6.60 -9.70 -20.05
N LYS A 132 -6.37 -8.41 -20.35
CA LYS A 132 -6.51 -7.87 -21.71
C LYS A 132 -5.59 -8.57 -22.69
N GLY A 133 -6.15 -9.06 -23.79
CA GLY A 133 -5.38 -9.65 -24.88
C GLY A 133 -4.70 -10.99 -24.55
N ASN A 134 -5.03 -11.61 -23.41
CA ASN A 134 -4.48 -12.93 -23.08
C ASN A 134 -4.92 -13.97 -24.13
N LYS A 135 -3.96 -14.64 -24.77
CA LYS A 135 -4.21 -15.63 -25.84
C LYS A 135 -4.35 -17.06 -25.31
N LEU A 136 -4.13 -17.25 -24.02
CA LEU A 136 -4.12 -18.56 -23.37
C LEU A 136 -5.52 -19.03 -22.93
N GLY A 137 -6.53 -18.17 -23.08
CA GLY A 137 -7.93 -18.48 -22.79
C GLY A 137 -8.30 -18.38 -21.30
N TYR A 138 -7.55 -17.58 -20.53
CA TYR A 138 -7.90 -17.30 -19.13
C TYR A 138 -8.99 -16.24 -19.06
N SER A 139 -9.89 -16.44 -18.10
CA SER A 139 -10.96 -15.49 -17.77
C SER A 139 -11.07 -15.37 -16.26
N TYR A 140 -11.72 -14.30 -15.80
CA TYR A 140 -11.97 -14.09 -14.38
C TYR A 140 -13.45 -13.81 -14.08
N LYS A 141 -13.85 -14.04 -12.83
CA LYS A 141 -15.17 -13.68 -12.30
C LYS A 141 -15.06 -13.12 -10.89
N ILE A 142 -15.61 -11.95 -10.65
CA ILE A 142 -15.68 -11.36 -9.30
C ILE A 142 -16.91 -11.92 -8.58
N VAL A 143 -16.71 -12.43 -7.37
CA VAL A 143 -17.76 -13.00 -6.50
C VAL A 143 -17.59 -12.41 -5.10
N GLY A 144 -18.25 -11.30 -4.85
CA GLY A 144 -18.12 -10.55 -3.60
C GLY A 144 -18.33 -9.06 -3.83
N LYS A 145 -18.06 -8.25 -2.80
CA LYS A 145 -18.17 -6.79 -2.85
C LYS A 145 -16.82 -6.14 -2.63
N PHE A 146 -16.43 -5.29 -3.57
CA PHE A 146 -15.16 -4.55 -3.56
C PHE A 146 -15.44 -3.07 -3.84
N ASP A 147 -15.71 -2.31 -2.78
CA ASP A 147 -16.08 -0.89 -2.90
C ASP A 147 -14.86 0.05 -2.89
N GLN A 148 -13.67 -0.49 -2.66
CA GLN A 148 -12.43 0.27 -2.53
C GLN A 148 -11.84 0.64 -3.89
N ARG A 149 -11.36 1.88 -4.00
CA ARG A 149 -10.45 2.30 -5.08
C ARG A 149 -9.04 2.43 -4.51
N ILE A 150 -8.06 1.88 -5.21
CA ILE A 150 -6.67 1.84 -4.76
C ILE A 150 -5.82 2.63 -5.75
N ALA A 151 -4.98 3.51 -5.23
CA ALA A 151 -4.00 4.21 -6.05
C ALA A 151 -2.84 3.29 -6.41
N ILE A 152 -2.55 3.18 -7.70
CA ILE A 152 -1.49 2.32 -8.22
C ILE A 152 -0.66 3.14 -9.19
N ASP A 153 0.59 3.40 -8.85
CA ASP A 153 1.50 4.24 -9.65
C ASP A 153 1.86 3.57 -10.98
N GLU A 154 2.15 2.27 -10.95
CA GLU A 154 2.51 1.50 -12.14
C GLU A 154 1.78 0.16 -12.17
N VAL A 155 0.94 -0.02 -13.18
CA VAL A 155 0.24 -1.29 -13.45
C VAL A 155 0.98 -2.03 -14.58
N GLY A 156 1.07 -3.36 -14.48
CA GLY A 156 1.75 -4.21 -15.48
C GLY A 156 3.24 -4.41 -15.21
N ASP A 157 3.99 -4.77 -16.26
CA ASP A 157 5.40 -5.21 -16.22
C ASP A 157 5.62 -6.44 -15.31
N LYS A 158 4.70 -7.41 -15.41
CA LYS A 158 4.74 -8.67 -14.65
C LYS A 158 3.96 -9.75 -15.37
N ASN A 159 4.18 -11.01 -14.99
CA ASN A 159 3.38 -12.10 -15.51
C ASN A 159 2.01 -12.21 -14.84
N GLY A 160 1.08 -12.96 -15.46
CA GLY A 160 -0.30 -13.08 -14.99
C GLY A 160 -0.47 -13.60 -13.55
N ILE A 161 0.41 -14.49 -13.08
CA ILE A 161 0.36 -14.97 -11.69
C ILE A 161 0.88 -13.90 -10.73
N GLU A 162 1.99 -13.25 -11.06
CA GLU A 162 2.51 -12.12 -10.27
C GLU A 162 1.48 -10.98 -10.18
N PHE A 163 0.72 -10.75 -11.25
CA PHE A 163 -0.37 -9.78 -11.30
C PHE A 163 -1.53 -10.16 -10.37
N LEU A 164 -1.98 -11.41 -10.39
CA LEU A 164 -3.04 -11.88 -9.50
C LEU A 164 -2.64 -11.85 -8.03
N VAL A 165 -1.38 -12.20 -7.73
CA VAL A 165 -0.85 -12.14 -6.37
C VAL A 165 -0.81 -10.69 -5.88
N GLU A 166 -0.33 -9.76 -6.70
CA GLU A 166 -0.32 -8.34 -6.34
C GLU A 166 -1.73 -7.77 -6.15
N GLY A 167 -2.66 -8.12 -7.04
CA GLY A 167 -4.06 -7.73 -6.88
C GLY A 167 -4.65 -8.25 -5.58
N ALA A 168 -4.32 -9.47 -5.16
CA ALA A 168 -4.78 -10.03 -3.89
C ALA A 168 -4.25 -9.25 -2.69
N ASP A 169 -3.02 -8.71 -2.78
CA ASP A 169 -2.44 -7.87 -1.73
C ASP A 169 -3.06 -6.46 -1.70
N LEU A 170 -3.25 -5.86 -2.87
CA LEU A 170 -3.85 -4.54 -2.98
C LEU A 170 -5.32 -4.58 -2.53
N PHE A 171 -6.13 -5.43 -3.17
CA PHE A 171 -7.57 -5.46 -3.00
C PHE A 171 -8.07 -6.46 -1.95
N SER A 172 -7.15 -7.17 -1.27
CA SER A 172 -7.48 -8.14 -0.21
C SER A 172 -8.43 -9.27 -0.65
N TYR A 173 -8.34 -9.71 -1.92
CA TYR A 173 -9.18 -10.80 -2.43
C TYR A 173 -8.53 -12.19 -2.28
N ILE A 174 -9.37 -13.22 -2.41
CA ILE A 174 -8.97 -14.62 -2.52
C ILE A 174 -9.22 -15.09 -3.95
N PHE A 175 -8.20 -15.66 -4.61
CA PHE A 175 -8.35 -16.24 -5.94
C PHE A 175 -8.46 -17.77 -5.86
N HIS A 176 -9.41 -18.32 -6.59
CA HIS A 176 -9.63 -19.77 -6.69
C HIS A 176 -10.06 -20.12 -8.11
N ALA A 177 -9.41 -21.09 -8.72
CA ALA A 177 -9.61 -21.39 -10.13
C ALA A 177 -10.37 -22.70 -10.35
N ASP A 178 -11.32 -22.65 -11.27
CA ASP A 178 -11.84 -23.81 -11.98
C ASP A 178 -11.18 -23.85 -13.36
N ASN A 179 -10.16 -24.69 -13.49
CA ASN A 179 -9.30 -24.73 -14.67
C ASN A 179 -8.80 -23.32 -15.05
N LYS A 180 -9.20 -22.79 -16.22
CA LYS A 180 -8.79 -21.46 -16.73
C LYS A 180 -9.74 -20.31 -16.34
N THR A 181 -10.78 -20.59 -15.55
CA THR A 181 -11.65 -19.55 -15.00
C THR A 181 -11.23 -19.25 -13.57
N ILE A 182 -10.76 -18.04 -13.32
CA ILE A 182 -10.22 -17.62 -12.03
C ILE A 182 -11.29 -16.79 -11.31
N TYR A 183 -11.80 -17.31 -10.21
CA TYR A 183 -12.79 -16.62 -9.38
C TYR A 183 -12.06 -15.77 -8.34
N ILE A 184 -12.52 -14.52 -8.19
CA ILE A 184 -11.98 -13.53 -7.29
C ILE A 184 -13.03 -13.26 -6.21
N TYR A 185 -12.75 -13.71 -4.99
CA TYR A 185 -13.68 -13.65 -3.86
C TYR A 185 -13.28 -12.60 -2.84
N ASP A 186 -14.26 -11.94 -2.23
CA ASP A 186 -14.05 -11.40 -0.88
C ASP A 186 -14.08 -12.56 0.14
N GLU A 187 -13.66 -12.30 1.37
CA GLU A 187 -13.56 -13.36 2.38
C GLU A 187 -14.92 -13.98 2.73
N ASP A 188 -15.96 -13.15 2.84
CA ASP A 188 -17.33 -13.56 3.19
C ASP A 188 -17.96 -14.47 2.14
N SER A 189 -17.66 -14.26 0.84
CA SER A 189 -18.18 -15.08 -0.25
C SER A 189 -17.32 -16.30 -0.55
N TYR A 190 -16.05 -16.31 -0.12
CA TYR A 190 -15.15 -17.44 -0.29
C TYR A 190 -15.52 -18.59 0.64
N TYR A 191 -15.58 -18.31 1.94
CA TYR A 191 -15.78 -19.30 2.99
C TYR A 191 -17.25 -19.69 3.16
N LYS A 192 -17.49 -20.97 3.40
CA LYS A 192 -18.82 -21.53 3.67
C LYS A 192 -18.78 -22.34 4.95
N THR A 193 -19.77 -22.14 5.83
CA THR A 193 -19.94 -23.00 7.00
C THR A 193 -20.09 -24.44 6.53
N SER A 194 -19.21 -25.30 7.03
CA SER A 194 -19.26 -26.74 6.80
C SER A 194 -20.01 -27.42 7.94
N ASP A 195 -20.62 -28.56 7.64
CA ASP A 195 -21.19 -29.46 8.66
C ASP A 195 -20.08 -30.30 9.33
N VAL A 196 -18.86 -30.28 8.78
CA VAL A 196 -17.68 -30.94 9.36
C VAL A 196 -17.24 -30.24 10.64
N GLU A 197 -17.18 -31.01 11.72
CA GLU A 197 -16.63 -30.59 13.02
C GLU A 197 -15.31 -31.32 13.29
N LEU A 198 -14.31 -30.61 13.82
CA LEU A 198 -13.01 -31.15 14.19
C LEU A 198 -12.90 -31.18 15.71
N ILE A 199 -13.00 -32.38 16.29
CA ILE A 199 -13.07 -32.60 17.74
C ILE A 199 -11.85 -33.39 18.21
N GLY A 200 -11.02 -32.75 19.03
CA GLY A 200 -9.82 -33.35 19.62
C GLY A 200 -10.12 -34.61 20.42
N GLY A 201 -9.45 -35.71 20.08
CA GLY A 201 -9.67 -37.02 20.71
C GLY A 201 -10.88 -37.80 20.18
N TYR A 202 -11.55 -37.30 19.14
CA TYR A 202 -12.61 -38.02 18.42
C TYR A 202 -12.22 -38.28 16.96
N ASN A 203 -12.29 -37.26 16.11
CA ASN A 203 -11.96 -37.33 14.67
C ASN A 203 -10.71 -36.49 14.30
N VAL A 204 -9.97 -36.07 15.33
CA VAL A 204 -8.66 -35.46 15.26
C VAL A 204 -7.73 -36.28 16.17
N ASP A 205 -6.64 -36.81 15.59
CA ASP A 205 -5.63 -37.58 16.33
C ASP A 205 -4.57 -36.66 16.93
N GLU A 206 -3.98 -35.82 16.09
CA GLU A 206 -2.90 -34.90 16.43
C GLU A 206 -3.29 -33.48 16.02
N ALA A 207 -3.08 -32.54 16.94
CA ALA A 207 -3.22 -31.11 16.72
C ALA A 207 -1.96 -30.40 17.20
N SER A 208 -1.30 -29.67 16.30
CA SER A 208 -0.10 -28.89 16.59
C SER A 208 -0.41 -27.40 16.45
N VAL A 209 -0.10 -26.62 17.49
CA VAL A 209 -0.37 -25.18 17.53
C VAL A 209 0.93 -24.42 17.69
N THR A 210 1.16 -23.48 16.77
CA THR A 210 2.25 -22.51 16.86
C THR A 210 1.66 -21.12 17.11
N VAL A 211 2.18 -20.44 18.13
CA VAL A 211 1.82 -19.05 18.45
C VAL A 211 3.05 -18.18 18.29
N ASN A 212 2.97 -17.19 17.40
CA ASN A 212 4.08 -16.31 17.04
C ASN A 212 3.70 -14.83 17.27
N THR A 213 4.53 -14.12 18.06
CA THR A 213 4.37 -12.69 18.37
C THR A 213 5.45 -11.80 17.74
N GLN A 214 6.28 -12.32 16.85
CA GLN A 214 7.42 -11.63 16.25
C GLN A 214 6.96 -10.36 15.49
N GLU A 215 5.92 -10.49 14.69
CA GLU A 215 5.34 -9.40 13.91
C GLU A 215 4.20 -8.66 14.62
N GLN A 216 3.84 -9.06 15.85
CA GLN A 216 2.76 -8.41 16.60
C GLN A 216 3.18 -7.01 17.05
N LYS A 217 2.39 -6.00 16.69
CA LYS A 217 2.57 -4.59 17.05
C LYS A 217 1.30 -4.04 17.67
N THR A 218 1.42 -3.11 18.60
CA THR A 218 0.29 -2.64 19.43
C THR A 218 -0.12 -1.20 19.13
N PHE A 219 0.62 -0.48 18.28
CA PHE A 219 0.21 0.82 17.77
C PHE A 219 0.87 1.16 16.43
N VAL A 220 0.24 2.04 15.65
CA VAL A 220 0.71 2.47 14.33
C VAL A 220 0.44 3.97 14.12
N LYS A 221 1.32 4.61 13.36
CA LYS A 221 1.19 6.02 12.94
C LYS A 221 0.85 6.08 11.46
N GLY A 222 0.00 7.02 11.08
CA GLY A 222 -0.39 7.26 9.70
C GLY A 222 -0.28 8.71 9.30
N TYR A 223 0.10 8.95 8.05
CA TYR A 223 0.02 10.24 7.38
C TYR A 223 -0.75 10.07 6.07
N GLY A 224 -1.72 10.95 5.83
CA GLY A 224 -2.45 11.00 4.56
C GLY A 224 -1.66 11.77 3.49
N LYS A 225 -2.37 12.42 2.56
CA LYS A 225 -1.77 13.18 1.48
C LYS A 225 -0.83 14.26 1.98
N LYS A 226 0.35 14.36 1.38
CA LYS A 226 1.26 15.49 1.59
C LYS A 226 0.77 16.72 0.83
N LYS A 227 0.81 17.89 1.48
CA LYS A 227 0.43 19.18 0.87
C LYS A 227 1.47 19.57 -0.18
N SER A 228 0.99 20.11 -1.29
CA SER A 228 1.84 20.64 -2.35
C SER A 228 2.43 22.01 -2.02
N THR A 229 3.45 22.41 -2.77
CA THR A 229 4.07 23.73 -2.65
C THR A 229 3.09 24.85 -3.02
N SER A 230 2.22 24.62 -4.01
CA SER A 230 1.20 25.59 -4.41
C SER A 230 0.20 25.82 -3.29
N GLU A 231 -0.36 24.78 -2.68
CA GLU A 231 -1.31 24.89 -1.55
C GLU A 231 -0.74 25.71 -0.36
N THR A 232 0.57 25.65 -0.15
CA THR A 232 1.23 26.18 1.04
C THR A 232 1.91 27.54 0.83
N LYS A 233 2.24 27.91 -0.42
CA LYS A 233 2.85 29.22 -0.77
C LYS A 233 1.87 30.24 -1.38
N ASN A 234 0.58 29.90 -1.55
CA ASN A 234 -0.41 30.74 -2.22
C ASN A 234 -0.88 32.01 -1.48
N TYR A 235 -0.13 32.52 -0.49
CA TYR A 235 -0.46 33.82 0.10
C TYR A 235 -0.07 34.95 -0.86
N SER A 236 -1.07 35.54 -1.52
CA SER A 236 -0.86 36.74 -2.32
C SER A 236 -0.41 37.90 -1.41
N PRO A 237 0.71 38.58 -1.73
CA PRO A 237 1.17 39.71 -0.94
C PRO A 237 0.11 40.82 -0.86
N PHE A 238 -0.09 41.39 0.32
CA PHE A 238 -1.03 42.48 0.51
C PHE A 238 -0.38 43.79 0.09
N LYS A 239 -0.97 44.43 -0.93
CA LYS A 239 -0.52 45.71 -1.49
C LYS A 239 -1.39 46.86 -0.98
N PRO A 240 -0.94 48.14 -1.06
CA PRO A 240 -1.70 49.27 -0.55
C PRO A 240 -3.18 49.33 -0.96
N PRO A 241 -3.59 49.00 -2.19
CA PRO A 241 -5.01 48.99 -2.56
C PRO A 241 -5.87 47.98 -1.79
N SER A 242 -5.27 46.93 -1.24
CA SER A 242 -5.96 45.85 -0.52
C SER A 242 -6.14 46.12 0.97
N LEU A 243 -5.64 47.26 1.48
CA LEU A 243 -5.69 47.65 2.89
C LEU A 243 -6.92 48.53 3.16
N THR A 244 -7.42 48.47 4.40
CA THR A 244 -8.46 49.37 4.89
C THR A 244 -7.79 50.62 5.46
N TYR A 245 -8.28 51.80 5.10
CA TYR A 245 -7.71 53.08 5.53
C TYR A 245 -8.72 53.84 6.39
N ASN A 246 -8.28 54.27 7.57
CA ASN A 246 -9.05 55.08 8.49
C ASN A 246 -8.40 56.47 8.59
N GLY A 247 -9.07 57.49 8.05
CA GLY A 247 -8.55 58.86 7.92
C GLY A 247 -8.20 59.23 6.47
N THR A 248 -7.66 60.43 6.27
CA THR A 248 -7.37 60.97 4.94
C THR A 248 -5.98 60.56 4.46
N PHE A 249 -5.89 59.96 3.27
CA PHE A 249 -4.64 59.50 2.65
C PHE A 249 -4.46 60.07 1.23
N PHE A 250 -3.24 60.46 0.92
CA PHE A 250 -2.81 60.73 -0.45
C PHE A 250 -2.44 59.39 -1.10
N LYS A 251 -3.05 59.07 -2.26
CA LYS A 251 -2.93 57.77 -2.94
C LYS A 251 -2.26 57.84 -4.31
N GLU A 252 -1.44 58.87 -4.54
CA GLU A 252 -0.65 59.04 -5.76
C GLU A 252 0.84 58.81 -5.46
N GLY A 253 1.51 58.02 -6.31
CA GLY A 253 2.90 57.62 -6.09
C GLY A 253 3.06 56.79 -4.81
N THR A 254 3.63 57.39 -3.75
CA THR A 254 3.77 56.75 -2.44
C THR A 254 2.60 57.14 -1.54
N TRP A 255 1.75 56.17 -1.22
CA TRP A 255 0.58 56.33 -0.39
C TRP A 255 0.98 56.72 1.02
N ARG A 256 0.35 57.78 1.55
CA ARG A 256 0.79 58.42 2.79
C ARG A 256 -0.29 59.29 3.43
N THR A 257 -0.09 59.65 4.69
CA THR A 257 -0.93 60.63 5.40
C THR A 257 -0.11 61.51 6.33
N GLN A 258 -0.54 62.75 6.52
CA GLN A 258 -0.01 63.69 7.51
C GLN A 258 -0.86 63.72 8.79
N VAL A 259 -2.07 63.13 8.76
CA VAL A 259 -3.03 63.23 9.85
C VAL A 259 -2.58 62.31 10.99
N VAL A 260 -2.34 62.89 12.16
CA VAL A 260 -2.01 62.11 13.37
C VAL A 260 -3.25 61.32 13.79
N GLY A 261 -3.09 60.05 14.15
CA GLY A 261 -4.19 59.14 14.48
C GLY A 261 -4.81 58.43 13.27
N ALA A 262 -4.52 58.86 12.04
CA ALA A 262 -4.90 58.09 10.86
C ALA A 262 -4.17 56.72 10.85
N SER A 263 -4.85 55.69 10.36
CA SER A 263 -4.33 54.32 10.39
C SER A 263 -4.66 53.56 9.11
N TYR A 264 -3.90 52.51 8.83
CA TYR A 264 -4.29 51.48 7.88
C TYR A 264 -4.25 50.12 8.55
N GLU A 265 -5.11 49.22 8.09
CA GLU A 265 -5.27 47.90 8.68
C GLU A 265 -5.57 46.84 7.61
N LYS A 266 -5.26 45.60 7.93
CA LYS A 266 -5.60 44.44 7.12
C LYS A 266 -6.00 43.28 8.01
N ARG A 267 -7.20 42.78 7.79
CA ARG A 267 -7.64 41.49 8.29
C ARG A 267 -7.24 40.40 7.30
N PHE A 268 -6.62 39.33 7.78
CA PHE A 268 -6.14 38.21 6.98
C PHE A 268 -6.35 36.88 7.72
N GLU A 269 -6.44 35.79 6.97
CA GLU A 269 -6.63 34.45 7.51
C GLU A 269 -5.31 33.66 7.41
N CYS A 270 -4.86 33.16 8.55
CA CYS A 270 -3.84 32.12 8.66
C CYS A 270 -4.52 30.76 8.44
N LYS A 271 -4.32 30.16 7.26
CA LYS A 271 -4.99 28.93 6.84
C LYS A 271 -4.44 27.68 7.53
N TRP A 272 -3.15 27.68 7.87
CA TRP A 272 -2.43 26.48 8.28
C TRP A 272 -1.97 26.52 9.73
N GLY A 273 -1.74 27.70 10.29
CA GLY A 273 -1.00 27.86 11.53
C GLY A 273 0.51 27.87 11.27
N ASN A 274 1.26 28.38 12.25
CA ASN A 274 2.69 28.62 12.17
C ASN A 274 3.12 29.69 11.15
N GLU A 275 2.21 30.56 10.70
CA GLU A 275 2.55 31.62 9.75
C GLU A 275 3.43 32.72 10.37
N THR A 276 4.25 33.31 9.51
CA THR A 276 5.06 34.49 9.80
C THR A 276 4.49 35.69 9.04
N LEU A 277 4.10 36.73 9.78
CA LEU A 277 3.69 38.00 9.19
C LEU A 277 4.90 38.91 9.08
N THR A 278 5.17 39.36 7.86
CA THR A 278 6.21 40.36 7.57
C THR A 278 5.56 41.64 7.04
N TRP A 279 6.10 42.78 7.47
CA TRP A 279 5.66 44.11 7.09
C TRP A 279 6.82 44.88 6.45
N SER A 280 6.52 45.53 5.33
CA SER A 280 7.46 46.39 4.61
C SER A 280 7.26 47.84 5.03
N LEU A 281 8.11 48.31 5.93
CA LEU A 281 8.12 49.68 6.40
C LEU A 281 8.82 50.58 5.37
N LYS A 282 8.04 51.41 4.67
CA LYS A 282 8.57 52.41 3.75
C LYS A 282 9.13 53.60 4.51
N LYS A 283 10.37 54.00 4.22
CA LYS A 283 11.08 55.09 4.92
C LYS A 283 11.58 56.16 3.95
N LEU A 284 11.29 57.43 4.26
CA LEU A 284 11.77 58.61 3.52
C LEU A 284 11.98 59.79 4.49
N SER A 285 12.50 60.91 3.97
CA SER A 285 12.92 62.09 4.74
C SER A 285 11.80 62.84 5.46
N ARG A 286 10.54 62.49 5.21
CA ARG A 286 9.38 63.04 5.93
C ARG A 286 8.73 62.05 6.88
N GLY A 287 9.30 60.87 7.07
CA GLY A 287 8.65 59.82 7.84
C GLY A 287 8.50 60.18 9.32
N GLY A 288 7.29 60.00 9.86
CA GLY A 288 6.98 60.14 11.27
C GLY A 288 7.05 58.81 12.04
N LEU A 289 6.46 58.78 13.24
CA LEU A 289 6.32 57.57 14.06
C LEU A 289 5.01 56.83 13.76
N LEU A 290 5.08 55.51 13.88
CA LEU A 290 3.95 54.60 13.74
C LEU A 290 3.89 53.67 14.94
N ASP A 291 2.71 53.47 15.50
CA ASP A 291 2.45 52.33 16.38
C ASP A 291 1.86 51.20 15.54
N VAL A 292 2.42 50.02 15.67
CA VAL A 292 1.97 48.81 14.98
C VAL A 292 1.33 47.87 15.98
N TYR A 293 0.17 47.36 15.62
CA TYR A 293 -0.63 46.44 16.41
C TYR A 293 -0.90 45.16 15.61
N LEU A 294 -1.00 44.05 16.34
CA LEU A 294 -1.54 42.79 15.85
C LEU A 294 -2.62 42.34 16.83
N ASP A 295 -3.82 42.08 16.34
CA ASP A 295 -4.97 41.66 17.17
C ASP A 295 -5.25 42.58 18.36
N ASN A 296 -5.11 43.89 18.12
CA ASN A 296 -5.24 44.99 19.08
C ASN A 296 -4.13 45.05 20.15
N GLU A 297 -3.13 44.17 20.11
CA GLU A 297 -1.97 44.22 20.98
C GLU A 297 -0.85 45.06 20.34
N LEU A 298 -0.23 45.95 21.11
CA LEU A 298 0.85 46.81 20.60
C LEU A 298 2.12 45.96 20.39
N ILE A 299 2.55 45.82 19.15
CA ILE A 299 3.79 45.12 18.79
C ILE A 299 5.00 46.03 18.96
N GLY A 300 4.86 47.30 18.58
CA GLY A 300 5.96 48.24 18.72
C GLY A 300 5.73 49.58 18.06
N ARG A 301 6.69 50.47 18.28
CA ARG A 301 6.74 51.81 17.70
C ARG A 301 7.91 51.92 16.74
N TYR A 302 7.64 52.34 15.51
CA TYR A 302 8.60 52.33 14.41
C TYR A 302 8.69 53.71 13.74
N SER A 303 9.90 54.10 13.38
CA SER A 303 10.14 55.34 12.62
C SER A 303 10.09 55.08 11.12
N CYS A 304 9.24 55.84 10.41
CA CYS A 304 9.26 55.94 8.94
C CYS A 304 10.40 56.83 8.43
N TYR A 305 11.22 57.45 9.29
CA TYR A 305 12.22 58.40 8.84
C TYR A 305 13.44 57.72 8.21
N SER A 306 13.94 58.29 7.11
CA SER A 306 15.25 57.96 6.54
C SER A 306 15.72 59.08 5.62
N HIS A 307 17.01 59.46 5.67
CA HIS A 307 17.56 60.47 4.76
C HIS A 307 17.43 60.08 3.28
N THR A 308 17.58 58.78 2.98
CA THR A 308 17.38 58.19 1.66
C THR A 308 16.13 57.33 1.63
N ALA A 309 15.49 57.22 0.46
CA ALA A 309 14.33 56.37 0.28
C ALA A 309 14.73 54.89 0.36
N ARG A 310 14.18 54.15 1.32
CA ARG A 310 14.39 52.71 1.47
C ARG A 310 13.14 52.03 2.01
N SER A 311 13.11 50.71 1.92
CA SER A 311 12.10 49.88 2.57
C SER A 311 12.80 48.90 3.51
N GLU A 312 12.26 48.73 4.69
CA GLU A 312 12.77 47.82 5.72
C GLU A 312 11.74 46.71 5.94
N GLN A 313 12.17 45.45 5.84
CA GLN A 313 11.30 44.31 6.14
C GLN A 313 11.40 43.96 7.62
N ILE A 314 10.24 43.96 8.29
CA ILE A 314 10.12 43.70 9.72
C ILE A 314 9.23 42.48 9.91
N VAL A 315 9.71 41.51 10.69
CA VAL A 315 8.86 40.40 11.13
C VAL A 315 7.98 40.89 12.28
N ILE A 316 6.68 40.96 12.05
CA ILE A 316 5.70 41.41 13.05
C ILE A 316 5.36 40.29 14.01
N ALA A 317 5.19 39.08 13.50
CA ALA A 317 4.90 37.91 14.31
C ALA A 317 5.40 36.64 13.61
N ARG A 318 5.70 35.63 14.43
CA ARG A 318 5.97 34.25 14.02
C ARG A 318 4.99 33.34 14.76
N ASN A 319 4.77 32.16 14.20
CA ASN A 319 3.93 31.13 14.80
C ASN A 319 2.48 31.58 15.02
N LEU A 320 1.91 32.32 14.07
CA LEU A 320 0.50 32.73 14.15
C LEU A 320 -0.40 31.49 14.18
N SER A 321 -1.42 31.52 15.02
CA SER A 321 -2.42 30.46 15.10
C SER A 321 -3.24 30.40 13.82
N LYS A 322 -3.82 29.23 13.51
CA LYS A 322 -4.81 29.13 12.45
C LYS A 322 -6.04 29.99 12.79
N GLY A 323 -6.54 30.76 11.82
CA GLY A 323 -7.71 31.63 11.97
C GLY A 323 -7.48 33.07 11.52
N TRP A 324 -8.37 33.96 11.92
CA TRP A 324 -8.36 35.36 11.51
C TRP A 324 -7.50 36.23 12.43
N HIS A 325 -6.62 37.02 11.83
CA HIS A 325 -5.77 37.99 12.50
C HIS A 325 -5.91 39.38 11.86
N THR A 326 -5.59 40.44 12.61
CA THR A 326 -5.69 41.83 12.15
C THR A 326 -4.40 42.60 12.42
N PHE A 327 -3.73 43.02 11.36
CA PHE A 327 -2.62 43.98 11.42
C PHE A 327 -3.15 45.41 11.37
N LYS A 328 -2.60 46.32 12.17
CA LYS A 328 -2.93 47.74 12.12
C LYS A 328 -1.72 48.63 12.39
N ALA A 329 -1.53 49.68 11.60
CA ALA A 329 -0.51 50.69 11.82
C ALA A 329 -1.14 52.08 11.95
N VAL A 330 -0.76 52.81 12.99
CA VAL A 330 -1.36 54.10 13.37
C VAL A 330 -0.30 55.20 13.40
N HIS A 331 -0.54 56.31 12.70
CA HIS A 331 0.37 57.44 12.66
C HIS A 331 0.39 58.18 14.01
N ARG A 332 1.59 58.40 14.56
CA ARG A 332 1.83 59.09 15.84
C ARG A 332 2.50 60.45 15.72
N GLY A 333 2.65 60.96 14.50
CA GLY A 333 3.24 62.29 14.26
C GLY A 333 4.75 62.26 14.15
N ALA A 334 5.42 63.31 14.60
CA ALA A 334 6.87 63.48 14.46
C ALA A 334 7.67 62.42 15.23
N ASP A 335 8.79 61.97 14.67
CA ASP A 335 9.81 61.23 15.42
C ASP A 335 10.65 62.21 16.25
N PRO A 336 10.70 62.08 17.59
CA PRO A 336 11.43 62.99 18.45
C PRO A 336 12.95 62.97 18.19
N ASN A 337 13.46 61.93 17.52
CA ASN A 337 14.89 61.82 17.19
C ASN A 337 15.25 62.55 15.89
N VAL A 338 14.27 63.09 15.16
CA VAL A 338 14.50 63.85 13.92
C VAL A 338 14.54 65.33 14.26
N LYS A 339 15.72 65.94 14.10
CA LYS A 339 15.99 67.34 14.49
C LYS A 339 15.06 68.35 13.80
N GLU A 340 14.79 68.16 12.51
CA GLU A 340 13.93 69.06 11.74
C GLU A 340 13.31 68.35 10.54
N TYR A 341 12.03 68.63 10.30
CA TYR A 341 11.31 68.20 9.10
C TYR A 341 11.06 69.38 8.18
N LYS A 342 11.48 69.28 6.91
CA LYS A 342 11.22 70.32 5.90
C LYS A 342 9.72 70.54 5.63
N THR A 343 8.90 69.52 5.88
CA THR A 343 7.43 69.52 5.71
C THR A 343 6.82 68.57 6.71
N ALA A 344 5.54 68.77 7.06
CA ALA A 344 4.89 67.99 8.12
C ALA A 344 5.10 66.47 7.96
N PRO A 345 5.42 65.77 9.07
CA PRO A 345 5.78 64.36 9.07
C PRO A 345 4.62 63.50 8.59
N VAL A 346 4.96 62.38 7.97
CA VAL A 346 3.99 61.49 7.33
C VAL A 346 4.19 60.05 7.74
N MET A 347 3.07 59.33 7.83
CA MET A 347 3.09 57.88 7.75
C MET A 347 3.11 57.48 6.27
N TYR A 348 4.08 56.65 5.89
CA TYR A 348 4.15 56.02 4.57
C TYR A 348 3.59 54.60 4.63
N VAL A 349 2.93 54.18 3.54
CA VAL A 349 2.36 52.83 3.41
C VAL A 349 3.07 52.04 2.32
N GLY A 350 3.27 52.64 1.14
CA GLY A 350 3.90 52.01 -0.01
C GLY A 350 3.44 52.62 -1.33
N THR A 351 3.94 52.12 -2.45
CA THR A 351 3.36 52.41 -3.78
C THR A 351 2.30 51.38 -4.12
N GLU A 352 1.40 51.70 -5.04
CA GLU A 352 0.28 50.83 -5.45
C GLU A 352 0.69 49.36 -5.71
N LYS A 353 1.85 49.14 -6.34
CA LYS A 353 2.36 47.82 -6.69
C LYS A 353 3.23 47.17 -5.60
N SER A 354 3.70 47.93 -4.62
CA SER A 354 4.61 47.43 -3.60
C SER A 354 3.89 46.50 -2.62
N THR A 355 4.60 45.48 -2.14
CA THR A 355 4.12 44.63 -1.04
C THR A 355 4.23 45.41 0.27
N THR A 356 3.11 45.57 0.98
CA THR A 356 3.07 46.16 2.33
C THR A 356 3.12 45.07 3.40
N LEU A 357 2.35 43.99 3.25
CA LEU A 357 2.38 42.84 4.15
C LEU A 357 2.57 41.57 3.35
N ASN A 358 3.33 40.62 3.88
CA ASN A 358 3.48 39.29 3.32
C ASN A 358 3.34 38.24 4.41
N LEU A 359 2.61 37.17 4.11
CA LEU A 359 2.33 36.08 5.03
C LEU A 359 2.95 34.81 4.45
N THR A 360 3.76 34.12 5.23
CA THR A 360 4.38 32.86 4.81
C THR A 360 4.16 31.78 5.86
N ALA A 361 3.76 30.58 5.44
CA ALA A 361 3.73 29.40 6.31
C ALA A 361 5.06 28.64 6.17
N VAL A 362 5.62 28.17 7.29
CA VAL A 362 6.72 27.21 7.28
C VAL A 362 6.21 25.92 7.92
N LEU A 363 5.71 25.01 7.09
CA LEU A 363 5.23 23.70 7.53
C LEU A 363 6.41 22.75 7.70
N LYS A 364 6.40 21.93 8.76
CA LYS A 364 7.44 20.93 9.04
C LYS A 364 6.81 19.68 9.67
N GLY A 365 7.43 18.52 9.44
CA GLY A 365 6.98 17.26 10.06
C GLY A 365 5.54 16.91 9.67
N GLY A 366 4.71 16.56 10.66
CA GLY A 366 3.31 16.18 10.45
C GLY A 366 2.45 17.27 9.81
N ASP A 367 2.80 18.56 9.98
CA ASP A 367 2.08 19.69 9.38
C ASP A 367 2.18 19.70 7.84
N LEU A 368 3.12 18.94 7.27
CA LEU A 368 3.23 18.75 5.82
C LEU A 368 2.06 17.94 5.25
N TYR A 369 1.32 17.21 6.08
CA TYR A 369 0.26 16.32 5.63
C TYR A 369 -1.12 16.92 5.90
N HIS A 370 -2.11 16.58 5.08
CA HIS A 370 -3.49 17.00 5.25
C HIS A 370 -4.09 16.42 6.53
N VAL A 371 -3.80 15.14 6.80
CA VAL A 371 -4.23 14.42 7.99
C VAL A 371 -3.10 13.56 8.53
N SER A 372 -3.08 13.39 9.84
CA SER A 372 -2.26 12.40 10.52
C SER A 372 -3.07 11.79 11.65
N ASP A 373 -2.77 10.53 11.98
CA ASP A 373 -3.38 9.87 13.13
C ASP A 373 -2.44 8.84 13.76
N THR A 374 -2.75 8.45 14.98
CA THR A 374 -2.09 7.33 15.67
C THR A 374 -3.15 6.42 16.25
N TYR A 375 -3.11 5.15 15.86
CA TYR A 375 -3.99 4.12 16.40
C TYR A 375 -3.26 3.31 17.46
N TYR A 376 -3.92 3.10 18.59
CA TYR A 376 -3.49 2.23 19.68
C TYR A 376 -4.47 1.08 19.80
N SER A 377 -3.98 -0.15 19.74
CA SER A 377 -4.76 -1.36 19.95
C SER A 377 -5.29 -1.43 21.39
N PRO A 378 -6.42 -2.12 21.64
CA PRO A 378 -6.83 -2.54 22.98
C PRO A 378 -5.72 -3.27 23.77
N TYR A 379 -4.79 -3.93 23.07
CA TYR A 379 -3.66 -4.66 23.67
C TYR A 379 -2.41 -3.79 23.88
N TYR A 380 -2.52 -2.46 23.75
CA TYR A 380 -1.40 -1.54 23.93
C TYR A 380 -0.92 -1.46 25.38
N ASP A 381 0.31 -1.88 25.61
CA ASP A 381 1.03 -1.68 26.86
C ASP A 381 1.90 -0.42 26.79
N LYS A 382 1.61 0.55 27.66
CA LYS A 382 2.40 1.79 27.81
C LYS A 382 3.84 1.53 28.25
N ASN A 383 4.09 0.45 28.99
CA ASN A 383 5.41 0.09 29.50
C ASN A 383 6.23 -0.72 28.48
N ASN A 384 5.58 -1.32 27.47
CA ASN A 384 6.22 -2.07 26.39
C ASN A 384 5.58 -1.74 25.02
N PRO A 385 5.76 -0.51 24.51
CA PRO A 385 5.13 -0.08 23.28
C PRO A 385 5.75 -0.79 22.06
N LYS A 386 4.93 -1.48 21.26
CA LYS A 386 5.35 -2.14 20.02
C LYS A 386 4.83 -1.38 18.80
N GLN A 387 5.68 -0.64 18.10
CA GLN A 387 5.26 0.19 16.98
C GLN A 387 5.33 -0.57 15.64
N ALA A 388 4.27 -0.50 14.84
CA ALA A 388 4.31 -0.90 13.43
C ALA A 388 5.01 0.15 12.55
N ALA A 389 5.33 -0.24 11.32
CA ALA A 389 5.82 0.71 10.33
C ALA A 389 4.80 1.84 10.13
N THR A 390 5.29 3.07 9.98
CA THR A 390 4.42 4.22 9.69
C THR A 390 3.80 4.05 8.31
N ILE A 391 2.49 4.25 8.20
CA ILE A 391 1.75 4.19 6.95
C ILE A 391 1.71 5.59 6.34
N TYR A 392 2.03 5.69 5.05
CA TYR A 392 1.88 6.90 4.25
C TYR A 392 0.90 6.58 3.11
N ASP A 393 -0.11 7.41 2.91
CA ASP A 393 -1.06 7.25 1.83
C ASP A 393 -1.39 8.60 1.20
N ASP A 394 -0.90 8.82 -0.02
CA ASP A 394 -1.02 10.09 -0.72
C ASP A 394 -2.43 10.41 -1.25
N ASN A 395 -3.40 9.53 -1.00
CA ASN A 395 -4.79 9.69 -1.46
C ASN A 395 -5.74 10.07 -0.33
N ILE A 396 -5.34 9.82 0.93
CA ILE A 396 -6.22 10.03 2.07
C ILE A 396 -6.16 11.49 2.52
N LEU A 397 -7.28 12.20 2.38
CA LEU A 397 -7.46 13.57 2.86
C LEU A 397 -8.27 13.63 4.17
N ASP A 398 -8.95 12.56 4.54
CA ASP A 398 -9.83 12.48 5.71
C ASP A 398 -9.25 11.62 6.85
N LYS A 399 -9.49 12.06 8.08
CA LYS A 399 -8.95 11.38 9.27
C LYS A 399 -9.66 10.05 9.55
N ALA A 400 -10.95 9.93 9.27
CA ALA A 400 -11.70 8.69 9.54
C ALA A 400 -11.31 7.58 8.55
N GLU A 401 -11.06 7.92 7.29
CA GLU A 401 -10.48 7.00 6.31
C GLU A 401 -9.09 6.53 6.73
N LEU A 402 -8.20 7.44 7.14
CA LEU A 402 -6.88 7.09 7.66
C LEU A 402 -7.00 6.14 8.86
N ARG A 403 -7.92 6.42 9.79
CA ARG A 403 -8.16 5.57 10.96
C ARG A 403 -8.54 4.15 10.58
N LYS A 404 -9.46 3.97 9.61
CA LYS A 404 -9.88 2.65 9.14
C LYS A 404 -8.69 1.88 8.57
N LYS A 405 -7.87 2.52 7.75
CA LYS A 405 -6.65 1.91 7.18
C LYS A 405 -5.66 1.49 8.27
N LEU A 406 -5.41 2.35 9.27
CA LEU A 406 -4.55 2.03 10.41
C LEU A 406 -5.01 0.80 11.21
N ILE A 407 -6.32 0.65 11.41
CA ILE A 407 -6.90 -0.51 12.12
C ILE A 407 -6.75 -1.77 11.27
N GLN A 408 -7.02 -1.68 9.97
CA GLN A 408 -6.96 -2.81 9.04
C GLN A 408 -5.54 -3.38 8.94
N GLU A 409 -4.54 -2.52 8.79
CA GLU A 409 -3.13 -2.92 8.60
C GLU A 409 -2.40 -3.29 9.90
N LEU A 410 -2.87 -2.82 11.07
CA LEU A 410 -2.22 -3.18 12.33
C LEU A 410 -2.41 -4.67 12.63
N ASN A 411 -1.32 -5.40 12.80
CA ASN A 411 -1.31 -6.75 13.34
C ASN A 411 -1.11 -6.72 14.86
N ASP A 412 -2.19 -6.59 15.61
CA ASP A 412 -2.18 -6.49 17.07
C ASP A 412 -2.47 -7.79 17.82
N GLU A 413 -2.71 -8.87 17.08
CA GLU A 413 -2.93 -10.21 17.61
C GLU A 413 -1.71 -11.11 17.34
N PRO A 414 -1.45 -12.12 18.18
CA PRO A 414 -0.48 -13.15 17.85
C PRO A 414 -0.93 -13.92 16.60
N VAL A 415 0.04 -14.30 15.77
CA VAL A 415 -0.22 -15.24 14.68
C VAL A 415 -0.35 -16.63 15.31
N VAL A 416 -1.48 -17.29 15.05
CA VAL A 416 -1.79 -18.64 15.48
C VAL A 416 -1.93 -19.50 14.23
N GLU A 417 -1.09 -20.52 14.14
CA GLU A 417 -1.12 -21.53 13.11
C GLU A 417 -1.46 -22.86 13.79
N LEU A 418 -2.51 -23.53 13.32
CA LEU A 418 -2.93 -24.85 13.79
C LEU A 418 -2.83 -25.81 12.61
N SER A 419 -2.16 -26.93 12.81
CA SER A 419 -2.11 -28.06 11.88
C SER A 419 -2.73 -29.27 12.56
N THR A 420 -3.60 -29.98 11.86
CA THR A 420 -4.30 -31.14 12.40
C THR A 420 -4.51 -32.19 11.32
N ASN A 421 -4.71 -33.45 11.73
CA ASN A 421 -5.22 -34.48 10.86
C ASN A 421 -6.72 -34.71 11.11
N TYR A 422 -7.46 -34.98 10.05
CA TYR A 422 -8.88 -35.28 10.07
C TYR A 422 -9.10 -36.74 9.66
N LEU A 423 -9.73 -37.50 10.56
CA LEU A 423 -9.83 -38.96 10.48
C LEU A 423 -11.11 -39.48 9.83
N ASP A 424 -12.11 -38.62 9.62
CA ASP A 424 -13.44 -39.06 9.15
C ASP A 424 -13.56 -39.04 7.62
N THR A 425 -14.73 -39.46 7.14
CA THR A 425 -15.04 -39.69 5.72
C THR A 425 -15.76 -38.54 5.04
N GLU A 426 -16.31 -37.59 5.81
CA GLU A 426 -16.96 -36.41 5.24
C GLU A 426 -15.93 -35.54 4.51
N GLN A 427 -16.31 -34.96 3.37
CA GLN A 427 -15.36 -34.18 2.60
C GLN A 427 -15.14 -32.79 3.24
N ILE A 428 -13.89 -32.49 3.60
CA ILE A 428 -13.44 -31.14 3.93
C ILE A 428 -12.84 -30.46 2.69
N THR A 429 -13.12 -29.17 2.50
CA THR A 429 -12.60 -28.40 1.36
C THR A 429 -11.88 -27.13 1.78
N GLU A 430 -11.06 -26.57 0.90
CA GLU A 430 -10.28 -25.35 1.16
C GLU A 430 -11.14 -24.10 1.38
N ARG A 431 -12.44 -24.19 1.08
CA ARG A 431 -13.43 -23.13 1.26
C ARG A 431 -14.22 -23.28 2.55
N ASP A 432 -13.91 -24.27 3.38
CA ASP A 432 -14.70 -24.56 4.56
C ASP A 432 -14.33 -23.65 5.73
N LEU A 433 -15.38 -23.21 6.42
CA LEU A 433 -15.32 -22.71 7.78
C LEU A 433 -15.80 -23.84 8.69
N VAL A 434 -14.87 -24.45 9.42
CA VAL A 434 -15.11 -25.66 10.24
C VAL A 434 -15.11 -25.31 11.71
N TYR A 435 -15.94 -26.00 12.50
CA TYR A 435 -15.93 -25.86 13.95
C TYR A 435 -14.78 -26.70 14.54
N PHE A 436 -13.87 -26.07 15.27
CA PHE A 436 -12.77 -26.77 15.95
C PHE A 436 -12.94 -26.69 17.47
N LYS A 437 -12.97 -27.87 18.10
CA LYS A 437 -13.06 -28.02 19.54
C LYS A 437 -11.94 -28.91 20.05
N HIS A 438 -11.07 -28.34 20.88
CA HIS A 438 -9.99 -29.06 21.51
C HIS A 438 -9.78 -28.60 22.96
N ASN A 439 -10.41 -29.30 23.90
CA ASN A 439 -10.39 -28.93 25.33
C ASN A 439 -8.97 -28.79 25.90
N GLY A 440 -8.04 -29.67 25.49
CA GLY A 440 -6.65 -29.63 25.98
C GLY A 440 -5.85 -28.41 25.50
N LEU A 441 -6.26 -27.80 24.38
CA LEU A 441 -5.60 -26.63 23.78
C LEU A 441 -6.43 -25.34 24.02
N GLY A 442 -7.62 -25.46 24.60
CA GLY A 442 -8.52 -24.34 24.88
C GLY A 442 -9.23 -23.77 23.66
N PHE A 443 -9.31 -24.51 22.55
CA PHE A 443 -10.05 -24.07 21.36
C PHE A 443 -11.51 -24.53 21.39
N ASP A 444 -12.39 -23.58 21.10
CA ASP A 444 -13.83 -23.76 20.90
C ASP A 444 -14.30 -22.64 19.96
N THR A 445 -14.03 -22.78 18.66
CA THR A 445 -14.24 -21.70 17.69
C THR A 445 -14.35 -22.22 16.26
N MET A 446 -14.91 -21.40 15.38
CA MET A 446 -14.82 -21.62 13.94
C MET A 446 -13.43 -21.27 13.44
N LEU A 447 -12.88 -22.11 12.56
CA LEU A 447 -11.60 -21.90 11.88
C LEU A 447 -11.77 -21.94 10.37
N LYS A 448 -10.99 -21.12 9.69
CA LYS A 448 -10.94 -20.99 8.24
C LYS A 448 -9.85 -21.91 7.70
N VAL A 449 -10.21 -22.89 6.88
CA VAL A 449 -9.21 -23.73 6.22
C VAL A 449 -8.30 -22.86 5.35
N VAL A 450 -6.98 -23.04 5.46
CA VAL A 450 -6.00 -22.35 4.61
C VAL A 450 -5.19 -23.31 3.76
N LYS A 451 -4.99 -24.55 4.21
CA LYS A 451 -4.29 -25.59 3.46
C LYS A 451 -4.93 -26.95 3.70
N ILE A 452 -4.97 -27.76 2.64
CA ILE A 452 -5.34 -29.16 2.67
C ILE A 452 -4.23 -29.97 2.01
N THR A 453 -3.89 -31.10 2.63
CA THR A 453 -3.07 -32.16 2.04
C THR A 453 -3.83 -33.49 2.14
N GLU A 454 -4.05 -34.13 0.99
CA GLU A 454 -4.80 -35.38 0.86
C GLU A 454 -3.93 -36.45 0.17
N SER A 455 -3.92 -37.66 0.73
CA SER A 455 -3.44 -38.86 0.02
C SER A 455 -4.48 -39.39 -0.98
N HIS A 456 -4.11 -40.41 -1.76
CA HIS A 456 -5.06 -41.01 -2.70
C HIS A 456 -6.29 -41.57 -1.96
N PRO A 457 -7.54 -41.32 -2.42
CA PRO A 457 -8.75 -41.73 -1.71
C PRO A 457 -8.87 -43.25 -1.45
N LEU A 458 -8.21 -44.08 -2.26
CA LEU A 458 -8.21 -45.54 -2.08
C LEU A 458 -7.41 -46.02 -0.87
N LEU A 459 -6.52 -45.18 -0.31
CA LEU A 459 -5.75 -45.53 0.88
C LEU A 459 -6.50 -45.23 2.18
N ASN A 460 -7.55 -44.41 2.11
CA ASN A 460 -8.34 -43.99 3.28
C ASN A 460 -7.46 -43.49 4.44
N LEU A 461 -6.44 -42.68 4.10
CA LEU A 461 -5.57 -42.03 5.07
C LEU A 461 -6.17 -40.70 5.52
N PRO A 462 -5.84 -40.24 6.74
CA PRO A 462 -6.30 -38.95 7.25
C PRO A 462 -5.95 -37.78 6.34
N VAL A 463 -6.83 -36.77 6.30
CA VAL A 463 -6.58 -35.51 5.59
C VAL A 463 -5.85 -34.54 6.52
N GLU A 464 -4.73 -33.99 6.08
CA GLU A 464 -4.04 -32.92 6.81
C GLU A 464 -4.69 -31.57 6.49
N VAL A 465 -4.98 -30.79 7.53
CA VAL A 465 -5.70 -29.53 7.43
C VAL A 465 -5.00 -28.48 8.28
N ASP A 466 -4.67 -27.34 7.65
CA ASP A 466 -4.06 -26.22 8.35
C ASP A 466 -5.00 -25.01 8.42
N PHE A 467 -4.87 -24.28 9.52
CA PHE A 467 -5.60 -23.07 9.87
C PHE A 467 -4.63 -21.98 10.26
N SER A 468 -4.93 -20.73 9.88
CA SER A 468 -4.12 -19.59 10.26
C SER A 468 -4.94 -18.31 10.35
N ASN A 469 -4.67 -17.50 11.38
CA ASN A 469 -5.18 -16.12 11.47
C ASN A 469 -4.21 -15.08 10.87
N LYS A 470 -3.12 -15.54 10.25
CA LYS A 470 -2.07 -14.67 9.72
C LYS A 470 -2.62 -13.78 8.61
N LYS A 471 -2.54 -12.46 8.81
CA LYS A 471 -2.97 -11.46 7.80
C LYS A 471 -2.08 -11.45 6.55
N THR A 472 -0.82 -11.87 6.67
CA THR A 472 0.19 -11.85 5.61
C THR A 472 0.86 -13.21 5.42
N ASP A 473 0.66 -13.83 4.28
CA ASP A 473 1.19 -15.16 3.98
C ASP A 473 2.73 -15.22 3.93
N ILE A 474 3.31 -16.38 4.23
CA ILE A 474 4.78 -16.53 4.24
C ILE A 474 5.38 -16.37 2.84
N ILE A 475 4.62 -16.75 1.82
CA ILE A 475 4.96 -16.59 0.40
C ILE A 475 4.88 -15.11 -0.01
N LYS A 476 4.01 -14.30 0.62
CA LYS A 476 3.99 -12.83 0.42
C LYS A 476 5.30 -12.18 0.85
N ILE A 477 5.94 -12.67 1.92
CA ILE A 477 7.25 -12.17 2.36
C ILE A 477 8.31 -12.52 1.31
N GLN A 478 8.31 -13.75 0.82
CA GLN A 478 9.28 -14.20 -0.17
C GLN A 478 9.10 -13.51 -1.53
N GLN A 479 7.86 -13.27 -1.96
CA GLN A 479 7.52 -12.56 -3.18
C GLN A 479 7.77 -11.05 -3.05
N ALA A 480 7.52 -10.44 -1.90
CA ALA A 480 7.92 -9.05 -1.63
C ALA A 480 9.44 -8.89 -1.64
N ILE A 481 10.18 -9.88 -1.13
CA ILE A 481 11.64 -9.94 -1.24
C ILE A 481 12.05 -10.06 -2.71
N ASN A 482 11.44 -10.95 -3.49
CA ASN A 482 11.73 -11.09 -4.93
C ASN A 482 11.39 -9.83 -5.73
N LYS A 483 10.28 -9.14 -5.43
CA LYS A 483 9.94 -7.84 -6.01
C LYS A 483 10.96 -6.77 -5.63
N ARG A 484 11.41 -6.73 -4.37
CA ARG A 484 12.49 -5.83 -3.93
C ARG A 484 13.80 -6.13 -4.64
N ILE A 485 14.16 -7.40 -4.83
CA ILE A 485 15.35 -7.82 -5.59
C ILE A 485 15.22 -7.35 -7.05
N LYS A 486 14.10 -7.60 -7.72
CA LYS A 486 13.85 -7.13 -9.10
C LYS A 486 13.92 -5.60 -9.20
N ASN A 487 13.38 -4.88 -8.23
CA ASN A 487 13.43 -3.42 -8.19
C ASN A 487 14.84 -2.89 -7.95
N VAL A 488 15.62 -3.54 -7.09
CA VAL A 488 17.05 -3.24 -6.91
C VAL A 488 17.83 -3.54 -8.19
N ASP A 489 17.57 -4.66 -8.86
CA ASP A 489 18.19 -5.00 -10.14
C ASP A 489 17.84 -3.98 -11.23
N LYS A 490 16.59 -3.52 -11.29
CA LYS A 490 16.17 -2.42 -12.18
C LYS A 490 16.93 -1.13 -11.86
N GLN A 491 17.07 -0.77 -10.57
CA GLN A 491 17.82 0.42 -10.14
C GLN A 491 19.33 0.34 -10.38
N ILE A 492 19.90 -0.87 -10.32
CA ILE A 492 21.30 -1.14 -10.70
C ILE A 492 21.45 -1.00 -12.22
N LYS A 493 20.56 -1.60 -13.01
CA LYS A 493 20.56 -1.51 -14.48
C LYS A 493 20.31 -0.10 -14.99
N SER A 494 19.52 0.72 -14.28
CA SER A 494 19.30 2.14 -14.59
C SER A 494 20.43 3.07 -14.10
N GLY A 495 21.51 2.52 -13.53
CA GLY A 495 22.70 3.28 -13.13
C GLY A 495 22.50 4.17 -11.89
N THR A 496 21.44 3.95 -11.12
CA THR A 496 21.02 4.83 -10.02
C THR A 496 21.68 4.46 -8.68
N LEU A 497 22.21 3.24 -8.55
CA LEU A 497 22.97 2.78 -7.38
C LEU A 497 24.45 2.64 -7.72
N GLY A 498 25.27 3.52 -7.15
CA GLY A 498 26.73 3.44 -7.26
C GLY A 498 27.29 2.22 -6.52
N GLY A 499 27.77 1.24 -7.30
CA GLY A 499 28.88 0.32 -6.97
C GLY A 499 29.05 -0.14 -5.52
N SER A 500 28.02 -0.66 -4.87
CA SER A 500 28.16 -1.32 -3.57
C SER A 500 27.48 -2.69 -3.58
N THR A 501 28.28 -3.73 -3.37
CA THR A 501 27.84 -5.13 -3.29
C THR A 501 27.12 -5.37 -1.97
N ILE A 502 25.82 -5.63 -2.01
CA ILE A 502 25.04 -6.03 -0.84
C ILE A 502 25.08 -7.56 -0.73
N SER A 503 25.56 -8.09 0.40
CA SER A 503 25.53 -9.52 0.68
C SER A 503 24.12 -9.97 1.08
N LEU A 504 23.51 -10.83 0.28
CA LEU A 504 22.19 -11.42 0.52
C LEU A 504 22.25 -12.56 1.55
N PRO A 505 21.26 -12.69 2.45
CA PRO A 505 21.08 -13.90 3.23
C PRO A 505 20.51 -15.02 2.33
N LYS A 506 21.24 -16.14 2.25
CA LYS A 506 20.82 -17.36 1.55
C LYS A 506 19.80 -18.10 2.43
N LEU A 507 18.52 -18.04 2.09
CA LEU A 507 17.51 -18.96 2.63
C LEU A 507 17.17 -19.94 1.50
N ALA A 508 17.50 -21.21 1.73
CA ALA A 508 17.11 -22.30 0.85
C ALA A 508 15.58 -22.46 0.95
N SER A 509 14.88 -22.33 -0.16
CA SER A 509 13.46 -22.62 -0.25
C SER A 509 13.22 -23.50 -1.48
N ASP A 510 13.00 -24.79 -1.24
CA ASP A 510 12.71 -25.79 -2.26
C ASP A 510 11.23 -25.75 -2.72
N SER A 511 10.51 -24.62 -2.60
CA SER A 511 9.10 -24.53 -3.04
C SER A 511 8.89 -23.72 -4.33
N PHE A 512 9.97 -23.26 -4.96
CA PHE A 512 9.92 -22.74 -6.32
C PHE A 512 11.18 -23.25 -7.01
N GLY A 513 11.02 -24.05 -8.06
CA GLY A 513 12.10 -24.33 -8.99
C GLY A 513 12.63 -22.98 -9.51
N SER A 514 13.76 -22.53 -8.95
CA SER A 514 14.45 -21.36 -9.44
C SER A 514 15.01 -21.69 -10.81
N VAL A 515 14.25 -21.41 -11.86
CA VAL A 515 14.84 -21.22 -13.19
C VAL A 515 15.29 -19.76 -13.26
N LEU A 516 16.30 -19.42 -12.45
CA LEU A 516 17.20 -18.33 -12.78
C LEU A 516 18.18 -18.92 -13.78
N VAL A 517 17.91 -18.71 -15.06
CA VAL A 517 18.94 -18.86 -16.09
C VAL A 517 19.99 -17.81 -15.79
N ASN A 518 21.18 -18.24 -15.38
CA ASN A 518 22.36 -17.39 -15.41
C ASN A 518 22.65 -17.08 -16.88
N GLU A 519 22.57 -15.80 -17.26
CA GLU A 519 23.48 -15.23 -18.23
C GLU A 519 24.46 -14.30 -17.51
#